data_AF-A0ABD3NDB7-F1
#
_entry.id   AF-A0ABD3NDB7-F1
#
_cell.length_a   1.000
_cell.length_b   1.000
_cell.length_c   1.000
_cell.angle_alpha   90.00
_cell.angle_beta   90.00
_cell.angle_gamma   90.00
#
_symmetry.space_group_name_H-M   'P 1'
#
loop_
_entity.id
_entity.type
_entity.pdbx_description
1 polymer ?
#
loop_
_entity_poly.entity_id
_entity_poly.type
_entity_poly.pdbx_seq_one_letter_code
_entity_poly.pdbx_strand_id
1 'polypeptide(L)'
;MHPPLDRPHPECQQQIIDLQTCHATTSKLKFWGCNEVKFALDRCLKEEKQNLLKVLNKDVEQKRQMEEDAYQQALGKDISFEEYLKQDKDYIRAMNERNNK
;
A
#
# COMPACT_ATOMS: atom_id res chain seq x y z
N MET A 1 -16.10 -2.30 19.64
CA MET A 1 -15.61 -0.92 19.75
C MET A 1 -14.73 -0.62 18.54
N HIS A 2 -14.99 0.47 17.81
CA HIS A 2 -14.19 0.94 16.66
C HIS A 2 -13.07 1.89 17.15
N PRO A 3 -11.99 2.10 16.38
CA PRO A 3 -11.02 3.17 16.65
C PRO A 3 -11.70 4.55 16.67
N PRO A 4 -11.10 5.58 17.29
CA PRO A 4 -11.67 6.93 17.31
C PRO A 4 -11.97 7.45 15.89
N LEU A 5 -13.18 7.96 15.69
CA LEU A 5 -13.71 8.49 14.41
C LEU A 5 -13.58 10.02 14.34
N ASP A 6 -12.60 10.58 15.05
CA ASP A 6 -12.47 12.03 15.25
C ASP A 6 -12.01 12.77 13.99
N ARG A 7 -11.46 12.03 13.01
CA ARG A 7 -11.07 12.57 11.71
C ARG A 7 -12.23 12.45 10.70
N PRO A 8 -12.33 13.35 9.71
CA PRO A 8 -13.36 13.25 8.68
C PRO A 8 -13.20 11.97 7.86
N HIS A 9 -14.32 11.29 7.62
CA HIS A 9 -14.43 10.10 6.78
C HIS A 9 -15.41 10.40 5.64
N PRO A 10 -14.97 11.09 4.58
CA PRO A 10 -15.86 11.59 3.53
C PRO A 10 -16.67 10.50 2.83
N GLU A 11 -16.14 9.27 2.72
CA GLU A 11 -16.86 8.14 2.10
C GLU A 11 -17.79 7.41 3.08
N CYS A 12 -17.51 7.50 4.39
CA CYS A 12 -18.17 6.71 5.43
C CYS A 12 -18.96 7.53 6.45
N GLN A 13 -19.16 8.82 6.21
CA GLN A 13 -19.80 9.72 7.16
C GLN A 13 -21.21 9.27 7.54
N GLN A 14 -21.95 8.69 6.59
CA GLN A 14 -23.31 8.22 6.84
C GLN A 14 -23.33 7.06 7.85
N GLN A 15 -22.45 6.08 7.71
CA GLN A 15 -22.36 4.92 8.60
C GLN A 15 -21.92 5.33 10.01
N ILE A 16 -21.13 6.41 10.14
CA ILE A 16 -20.77 7.01 11.42
C ILE A 16 -22.01 7.62 12.09
N ILE A 17 -22.81 8.38 11.34
CA ILE A 17 -24.07 8.97 11.83
C ILE A 17 -25.04 7.86 12.26
N ASP A 18 -25.16 6.79 11.47
CA ASP A 18 -26.03 5.66 11.80
C ASP A 18 -25.60 4.99 13.11
N LEU A 19 -24.29 4.82 13.32
CA LEU A 19 -23.76 4.21 14.54
C LEU A 19 -23.96 5.12 15.76
N GLN A 20 -23.72 6.42 15.62
CA GLN A 20 -23.97 7.42 16.66
C GLN A 20 -25.46 7.44 17.04
N THR A 21 -26.35 7.39 16.03
CA THR A 21 -27.79 7.31 16.22
C THR A 21 -28.16 6.04 16.97
N CYS A 22 -27.63 4.89 16.56
CA CYS A 22 -27.89 3.62 17.23
C CYS A 22 -27.45 3.64 18.70
N HIS A 23 -26.27 4.19 19.00
CA HIS A 23 -25.80 4.34 20.38
C HIS A 23 -26.63 5.35 21.21
N ALA A 24 -27.22 6.35 20.57
CA ALA A 24 -28.08 7.33 21.24
C ALA A 24 -29.48 6.77 21.55
N THR A 25 -30.04 5.93 20.68
CA THR A 25 -31.40 5.39 20.80
C THR A 25 -31.47 4.03 21.49
N THR A 26 -30.38 3.26 21.48
CA THR A 26 -30.35 1.89 22.00
C THR A 26 -29.90 1.87 23.46
N SER A 27 -30.63 1.13 24.31
CA SER A 27 -30.25 0.92 25.70
C SER A 27 -28.84 0.30 25.82
N LYS A 28 -28.03 0.83 26.73
CA LYS A 28 -26.68 0.32 27.04
C LYS A 28 -26.68 -1.14 27.52
N LEU A 29 -27.83 -1.68 27.95
CA LEU A 29 -27.99 -3.09 28.34
C LEU A 29 -28.08 -4.03 27.13
N LYS A 30 -28.33 -3.51 25.93
CA LYS A 30 -28.36 -4.28 24.69
C LYS A 30 -27.01 -4.21 23.99
N PHE A 31 -26.04 -4.95 24.54
CA PHE A 31 -24.65 -4.99 24.03
C PHE A 31 -24.52 -5.35 22.54
N TRP A 32 -25.51 -6.07 21.99
CA TRP A 32 -25.52 -6.54 20.59
C TRP A 32 -26.39 -5.70 19.65
N GLY A 33 -27.08 -4.67 20.18
CA GLY A 33 -28.16 -3.98 19.47
C GLY A 33 -27.73 -3.15 18.26
N CYS A 34 -26.44 -2.82 18.16
CA CYS A 34 -25.89 -2.00 17.07
C CYS A 34 -24.90 -2.76 16.18
N ASN A 35 -24.88 -4.09 16.25
CA ASN A 35 -23.89 -4.89 15.52
C ASN A 35 -23.99 -4.73 14.00
N GLU A 36 -25.20 -4.69 13.44
CA GLU A 36 -25.40 -4.53 11.99
C GLU A 36 -24.84 -3.20 11.48
N VAL A 37 -25.17 -2.11 12.17
CA VAL A 37 -24.67 -0.77 11.85
C VAL A 37 -23.15 -0.71 12.02
N LYS A 38 -22.62 -1.35 13.07
CA LYS A 38 -21.18 -1.47 13.27
C LYS A 38 -20.50 -2.23 12.12
N PHE A 39 -21.06 -3.34 11.66
CA PHE A 39 -20.50 -4.12 10.55
C PHE A 39 -20.55 -3.32 9.23
N ALA A 40 -21.62 -2.55 9.00
CA ALA A 40 -21.71 -1.66 7.85
C ALA A 40 -20.61 -0.59 7.87
N LEU A 41 -20.36 0.02 9.03
CA LEU A 41 -19.27 0.98 9.22
C LEU A 41 -17.90 0.35 9.01
N ASP A 42 -17.64 -0.81 9.62
CA ASP A 42 -16.36 -1.51 9.48
C ASP A 42 -16.04 -1.83 8.01
N ARG A 43 -17.07 -2.24 7.24
CA ARG A 43 -16.94 -2.51 5.80
C ARG A 43 -16.55 -1.24 5.05
N CYS A 44 -17.26 -0.13 5.29
CA CYS A 44 -16.97 1.13 4.63
C CYS A 44 -15.55 1.62 4.94
N LEU A 45 -15.15 1.65 6.21
CA LEU A 45 -13.83 2.11 6.63
C LEU A 45 -12.70 1.25 6.04
N LYS A 46 -12.96 -0.03 5.84
CA LYS A 46 -12.01 -0.93 5.17
C LYS A 46 -11.82 -0.55 3.70
N GLU A 47 -12.91 -0.24 2.99
CA GLU A 47 -12.88 0.19 1.59
C GLU A 47 -12.19 1.55 1.44
N GLU A 48 -12.55 2.54 2.26
CA GLU A 48 -11.93 3.87 2.27
C GLU A 48 -10.42 3.77 2.53
N LYS A 49 -10.01 2.93 3.50
CA LYS A 49 -8.58 2.67 3.77
C LYS A 49 -7.88 2.05 2.57
N GLN A 50 -8.51 1.11 1.88
CA GLN A 50 -7.92 0.47 0.70
C GLN A 50 -7.75 1.47 -0.45
N ASN A 51 -8.73 2.35 -0.67
CA ASN A 51 -8.65 3.41 -1.68
C ASN A 51 -7.53 4.41 -1.35
N LEU A 52 -7.45 4.84 -0.09
CA LEU A 52 -6.37 5.71 0.37
C LEU A 52 -5.00 5.08 0.16
N LEU A 53 -4.83 3.80 0.52
CA LEU A 53 -3.56 3.09 0.34
C LEU A 53 -3.18 2.95 -1.14
N LYS A 54 -4.15 2.73 -2.05
CA LYS A 54 -3.87 2.71 -3.50
C LYS A 54 -3.31 4.06 -3.98
N VAL A 55 -3.88 5.17 -3.52
CA VAL A 55 -3.42 6.52 -3.89
C VAL A 55 -2.06 6.82 -3.28
N LEU A 56 -1.84 6.50 -2.00
CA LEU A 56 -0.56 6.74 -1.32
C LEU A 56 0.57 5.87 -1.90
N ASN A 57 0.25 4.64 -2.31
CA ASN A 57 1.26 3.69 -2.78
C ASN A 57 1.46 3.70 -4.30
N LYS A 58 0.79 4.59 -5.04
CA LYS A 58 0.81 4.60 -6.51
C LYS A 58 2.22 4.73 -7.11
N ASP A 59 3.11 5.47 -6.44
CA ASP A 59 4.48 5.75 -6.92
C ASP A 59 5.56 5.03 -6.08
N VAL A 60 5.19 4.04 -5.26
CA VAL A 60 6.15 3.39 -4.35
C VAL A 60 7.30 2.73 -5.11
N GLU A 61 7.01 2.05 -6.20
CA GLU A 61 8.03 1.39 -7.00
C GLU A 61 8.97 2.39 -7.67
N GLN A 62 8.44 3.50 -8.18
CA GLN A 62 9.24 4.58 -8.76
C GLN A 62 10.13 5.24 -7.71
N LYS A 63 9.60 5.54 -6.52
CA LYS A 63 10.39 6.12 -5.41
C LYS A 63 11.48 5.15 -4.95
N ARG A 64 11.17 3.86 -4.84
CA ARG A 64 12.14 2.81 -4.49
C ARG A 64 13.29 2.76 -5.51
N GLN A 65 12.97 2.79 -6.80
CA GLN A 65 13.98 2.82 -7.87
C GLN A 65 14.84 4.09 -7.81
N MET A 66 14.23 5.26 -7.60
CA MET A 66 14.98 6.51 -7.47
C MET A 66 15.92 6.50 -6.25
N GLU A 67 15.48 5.95 -5.12
CA GLU A 67 16.32 5.78 -3.93
C GLU A 67 17.48 4.81 -4.18
N GLU A 68 17.22 3.70 -4.89
CA GLU A 68 18.24 2.73 -5.28
C GLU A 68 19.26 3.33 -6.25
N ASP A 69 18.81 4.06 -7.27
CA ASP A 69 19.67 4.75 -8.23
C ASP A 69 20.55 5.80 -7.54
N ALA A 70 19.97 6.61 -6.66
CA ALA A 70 20.72 7.58 -5.87
C ALA A 70 21.77 6.91 -4.98
N TYR A 71 21.45 5.75 -4.41
CA TYR A 71 22.40 4.96 -3.62
C TYR A 71 23.53 4.38 -4.48
N GLN A 72 23.25 3.85 -5.66
CA GLN A 72 24.30 3.35 -6.58
C GLN A 72 25.25 4.47 -7.02
N GLN A 73 24.70 5.64 -7.35
CA GLN A 73 25.48 6.83 -7.67
C GLN A 73 26.38 7.25 -6.51
N ALA A 74 25.85 7.26 -5.27
CA ALA A 74 26.63 7.60 -4.09
C ALA A 74 27.76 6.61 -3.79
N LEU A 75 27.59 5.34 -4.17
CA LEU A 75 28.62 4.30 -4.04
C LEU A 75 29.67 4.29 -5.17
N GLY A 76 29.54 5.16 -6.18
CA GLY A 76 30.44 5.15 -7.35
C GLY A 76 30.34 3.88 -8.19
N LYS A 77 29.18 3.20 -8.14
CA LYS A 77 28.86 2.07 -9.01
C LYS A 77 28.15 2.63 -10.24
N ASP A 78 28.94 3.19 -11.14
CA ASP A 78 28.46 3.96 -12.29
C ASP A 78 27.78 3.10 -13.37
N ILE A 79 27.93 1.78 -13.28
CA ILE A 79 27.38 0.82 -14.25
C ILE A 79 26.59 -0.29 -13.55
N SER A 80 25.45 -0.64 -14.16
CA SER A 80 24.64 -1.78 -13.72
C SER A 80 25.42 -3.09 -13.86
N PHE A 81 25.06 -4.13 -13.10
CA PHE A 81 25.69 -5.46 -13.25
C PHE A 81 25.52 -6.02 -14.67
N GLU A 82 24.41 -5.71 -15.32
CA GLU A 82 24.16 -6.10 -16.70
C GLU A 82 25.04 -5.31 -17.69
N GLU A 83 25.26 -4.00 -17.47
CA GLU A 83 26.27 -3.23 -18.20
C GLU A 83 27.66 -3.81 -18.02
N TYR A 84 28.02 -4.17 -16.77
CA TYR A 84 29.31 -4.78 -16.46
C TYR A 84 29.49 -6.08 -17.24
N LEU A 85 28.51 -6.98 -17.22
CA LEU A 85 28.56 -8.24 -17.97
C LEU A 85 28.68 -8.03 -19.49
N LYS A 86 28.02 -7.00 -20.05
CA LYS A 86 28.16 -6.65 -21.47
C LYS A 86 29.56 -6.13 -21.83
N GLN A 87 30.35 -5.69 -20.86
CA GLN A 87 31.74 -5.24 -21.06
C GLN A 87 32.76 -6.33 -20.68
N ASP A 88 32.35 -7.33 -19.89
CA ASP A 88 33.19 -8.44 -19.44
C ASP A 88 33.52 -9.40 -20.59
N LYS A 89 34.81 -9.46 -20.95
CA LYS A 89 35.28 -10.24 -22.10
C LYS A 89 35.10 -11.75 -21.91
N ASP A 90 35.16 -12.24 -20.68
CA ASP A 90 35.04 -13.67 -20.39
C ASP A 90 33.57 -14.09 -20.45
N TYR A 91 32.66 -13.25 -19.97
CA TYR A 91 31.21 -13.45 -20.14
C TYR A 91 30.80 -13.47 -21.62
N ILE A 92 31.24 -12.49 -22.42
CA ILE A 92 30.95 -12.44 -23.86
C ILE A 92 31.46 -13.71 -24.56
N ARG A 93 32.67 -14.16 -24.22
CA ARG A 93 33.25 -15.39 -24.78
C ARG A 93 32.37 -16.60 -24.48
N ALA A 94 31.98 -16.80 -23.22
CA ALA A 94 31.14 -17.90 -22.80
C ALA A 94 29.76 -17.89 -23.49
N MET A 95 29.17 -16.71 -23.70
CA MET A 95 27.88 -16.57 -24.40
C MET A 95 27.99 -16.89 -25.90
N ASN A 96 29.07 -16.46 -26.56
CA ASN A 96 29.34 -16.79 -27.95
C ASN A 96 29.57 -18.30 -28.14
N GLU A 97 30.32 -18.93 -27.23
CA GLU A 97 30.51 -20.39 -27.22
C GLU A 97 29.20 -21.15 -27.04
N ARG A 98 28.26 -20.61 -26.24
CA ARG A 98 26.93 -21.20 -26.06
C ARG A 98 26.06 -21.06 -27.32
N ASN A 99 26.12 -19.92 -28.00
CA ASN A 99 25.31 -19.66 -29.19
C ASN A 99 25.83 -20.39 -30.45
N ASN A 100 27.09 -20.82 -30.44
CA ASN A 100 27.73 -21.58 -31.53
C ASN A 100 27.63 -23.11 -31.35
N LYS A 101 26.88 -23.59 -30.34
CA LYS A 101 26.51 -24.99 -30.11
C LYS A 101 25.05 -25.21 -30.45
#